data_AF-A0A3M1I5X3-F1
#
_entry.id   AF-A0A3M1I5X3-F1
#
_cell.length_a   1.000
_cell.length_b   1.000
_cell.length_c   1.000
_cell.angle_alpha   90.00
_cell.angle_beta   90.00
_cell.angle_gamma   90.00
#
_symmetry.space_group_name_H-M   'P 1'
#
loop_
_entity.id
_entity.type
_entity.pdbx_description
1 polymer ?
#
loop_
_entity_poly.entity_id
_entity_poly.type
_entity_poly.pdbx_seq_one_letter_code
_entity_poly.pdbx_strand_id
1 'polypeptide(L)'
;MSLSWVDLYIQHKQDLHQFLLQLTKDIDLSQDLYQQGYEKLATTKTPVINKNPMGYIKVMLRNLYYDYIEKEYRHTNQLIQELKEDAYKENLSWDILIAGKEEGEVIHCLEHALEKLLPEERSVLEAYYFLRKDIAQIAHDKGKTTAAIKMQLTRIRKKLRVNMIEYCQSTCSCELPITKKNS
;
A
#
# COMPACT_ATOMS: atom_id res chain seq x y z
N MET A 1 1.02 -43.44 -32.01
CA MET A 1 0.66 -43.04 -30.64
C MET A 1 0.35 -41.55 -30.67
N SER A 2 -0.86 -41.13 -30.28
CA SER A 2 -1.18 -39.71 -30.11
C SER A 2 -0.49 -39.19 -28.86
N LEU A 3 0.38 -38.19 -28.96
CA LEU A 3 0.97 -37.54 -27.78
C LEU A 3 -0.14 -36.91 -26.92
N SER A 4 -0.04 -37.08 -25.60
CA SER A 4 -0.90 -36.36 -24.66
C SER A 4 -0.55 -34.87 -24.67
N TRP A 5 -1.51 -34.02 -24.29
CA TRP A 5 -1.28 -32.59 -24.07
C TRP A 5 -0.14 -32.32 -23.09
N VAL A 6 -0.04 -33.17 -22.07
CA VAL A 6 1.02 -33.11 -21.06
C VAL A 6 2.38 -33.41 -21.70
N ASP A 7 2.46 -34.43 -22.55
CA ASP A 7 3.71 -34.78 -23.25
C ASP A 7 4.16 -33.65 -24.17
N LEU A 8 3.22 -33.04 -24.90
CA LEU A 8 3.49 -31.88 -25.75
C LEU A 8 3.94 -30.67 -24.93
N TYR A 9 3.33 -30.44 -23.76
CA TYR A 9 3.65 -29.35 -22.86
C TYR A 9 5.07 -29.49 -22.26
N ILE A 10 5.44 -30.71 -21.88
CA ILE A 10 6.80 -31.03 -21.40
C ILE A 10 7.82 -30.91 -22.53
N GLN A 11 7.51 -31.43 -23.72
CA GLN A 11 8.40 -31.40 -24.87
C GLN A 11 8.81 -29.97 -25.26
N HIS A 12 7.90 -29.02 -25.11
CA HIS A 12 8.13 -27.60 -25.43
C HIS A 12 8.36 -26.72 -24.20
N LYS A 13 8.83 -27.31 -23.09
CA LYS A 13 9.10 -26.58 -21.84
C LYS A 13 9.91 -25.29 -22.06
N GLN A 14 10.99 -25.35 -22.85
CA GLN A 14 11.85 -24.19 -23.10
C GLN A 14 11.12 -23.06 -23.81
N ASP A 15 10.38 -23.36 -24.88
CA ASP A 15 9.62 -22.37 -25.64
C ASP A 15 8.51 -21.72 -24.80
N LEU A 16 7.86 -22.52 -23.94
CA LEU A 16 6.78 -22.04 -23.07
C LEU A 16 7.31 -21.16 -21.93
N HIS A 17 8.45 -21.51 -21.32
CA HIS A 17 9.10 -20.63 -20.35
C HIS A 17 9.60 -19.34 -21.00
N GLN A 18 10.19 -19.39 -22.21
CA GLN A 18 10.57 -18.17 -22.92
C GLN A 18 9.37 -17.28 -23.24
N PHE A 19 8.27 -17.87 -23.70
CA PHE A 19 7.02 -17.17 -23.95
C PHE A 19 6.46 -16.50 -22.68
N LEU A 20 6.42 -17.24 -21.57
CA LEU A 20 5.95 -16.72 -20.29
C LEU A 20 6.89 -15.64 -19.75
N LEU A 21 8.21 -15.81 -19.86
CA LEU A 21 9.17 -14.80 -19.42
C LEU A 21 9.06 -13.50 -20.22
N GLN A 22 8.79 -13.57 -21.53
CA GLN A 22 8.50 -12.38 -22.33
C GLN A 22 7.20 -11.69 -21.91
N LEU A 23 6.23 -12.46 -21.41
CA LEU A 23 4.92 -11.97 -20.98
C LEU A 23 4.96 -11.37 -19.57
N THR A 24 5.60 -12.04 -18.62
CA THR A 24 5.68 -11.66 -17.20
C THR A 24 6.83 -10.70 -16.91
N LYS A 25 7.94 -10.81 -17.65
CA LYS A 25 9.25 -10.20 -17.34
C LYS A 25 9.78 -10.54 -15.94
N ASP A 26 9.26 -11.63 -15.37
CA ASP A 26 9.55 -12.12 -14.03
C ASP A 26 9.75 -13.63 -14.12
N ILE A 27 10.90 -14.09 -13.62
CA ILE A 27 11.34 -15.49 -13.71
C ILE A 27 10.48 -16.37 -12.79
N ASP A 28 10.20 -15.93 -11.58
CA ASP A 28 9.48 -16.71 -10.58
C ASP A 28 8.00 -16.83 -10.98
N LEU A 29 7.38 -15.72 -11.35
CA LEU A 29 6.01 -15.72 -11.87
C LEU A 29 5.89 -16.57 -13.15
N SER A 30 6.91 -16.54 -14.02
CA SER A 30 6.94 -17.40 -15.20
C SER A 30 6.97 -18.89 -14.84
N GLN A 31 7.67 -19.29 -13.78
CA GLN A 31 7.71 -20.68 -13.34
C GLN A 31 6.38 -21.11 -12.74
N ASP A 32 5.78 -20.26 -11.90
CA ASP A 32 4.48 -20.53 -11.28
C ASP A 32 3.37 -20.68 -12.32
N LEU A 33 3.32 -19.80 -13.32
CA LEU A 33 2.32 -19.88 -14.40
C LEU A 33 2.52 -21.12 -15.28
N TYR A 34 3.78 -21.53 -15.51
CA TYR A 34 4.07 -22.78 -16.22
C TYR A 34 3.53 -23.99 -15.42
N GLN A 35 3.80 -24.03 -14.12
CA GLN A 35 3.32 -25.09 -13.24
C GLN A 35 1.79 -25.17 -13.19
N GLN A 36 1.11 -24.02 -13.04
CA GLN A 36 -0.35 -23.95 -13.07
C GLN A 36 -0.92 -24.41 -14.43
N GLY A 37 -0.27 -24.05 -15.53
CA GLY A 37 -0.64 -24.50 -16.87
C GLY A 37 -0.54 -26.01 -17.02
N TYR A 38 0.53 -26.61 -16.48
CA TYR A 38 0.70 -28.07 -16.44
C TYR A 38 -0.43 -28.76 -15.66
N GLU A 39 -0.71 -28.30 -14.44
CA GLU A 39 -1.76 -28.88 -13.58
C GLU A 39 -3.15 -28.80 -14.23
N LYS A 40 -3.44 -27.69 -14.89
CA LYS A 40 -4.68 -27.49 -15.64
C LYS A 40 -4.83 -28.47 -16.80
N LEU A 41 -3.74 -28.76 -17.51
CA LEU A 41 -3.76 -29.75 -18.60
C LEU A 41 -3.81 -31.18 -18.07
N ALA A 42 -3.10 -31.49 -17.00
CA ALA A 42 -3.08 -32.82 -16.38
C ALA A 42 -4.46 -33.23 -15.82
N THR A 43 -5.27 -32.26 -15.40
CA THR A 43 -6.63 -32.49 -14.88
C THR A 43 -7.72 -32.42 -15.96
N THR A 44 -7.38 -31.98 -17.18
CA THR A 44 -8.33 -31.88 -18.30
C THR A 44 -8.61 -33.26 -18.89
N LYS A 45 -9.82 -33.77 -18.66
CA LYS A 45 -10.26 -35.12 -19.09
C LYS A 45 -10.64 -35.22 -20.57
N THR A 46 -10.82 -34.10 -21.26
CA THR A 46 -11.32 -34.05 -22.64
C THR A 46 -10.19 -33.84 -23.64
N PRO A 47 -10.05 -34.70 -24.67
CA PRO A 47 -9.19 -34.38 -25.80
C PRO A 47 -9.86 -33.25 -26.58
N VAL A 48 -9.41 -32.01 -26.38
CA VAL A 48 -9.72 -30.94 -27.33
C VAL A 48 -9.06 -31.37 -28.65
N ILE A 49 -9.85 -31.76 -29.65
CA ILE A 49 -9.32 -32.00 -31.00
C ILE A 49 -9.01 -30.63 -31.59
N ASN A 50 -7.88 -30.04 -31.18
CA ASN A 50 -7.41 -28.77 -31.71
C ASN A 50 -6.42 -29.03 -32.84
N LYS A 51 -6.66 -28.41 -34.00
CA LYS A 51 -5.74 -28.42 -35.14
C LYS A 51 -4.42 -27.71 -34.83
N ASN A 52 -4.39 -26.83 -33.82
CA ASN A 52 -3.19 -26.16 -33.31
C ASN A 52 -3.09 -26.24 -31.78
N PRO A 53 -2.52 -27.34 -31.24
CA PRO A 53 -2.36 -27.53 -29.80
C PRO A 53 -1.52 -26.44 -29.12
N MET A 54 -0.44 -25.98 -29.74
CA MET A 54 0.42 -24.97 -29.12
C MET A 54 -0.17 -23.57 -29.11
N GLY A 55 -0.97 -23.22 -30.11
CA GLY A 55 -1.79 -22.01 -30.06
C GLY A 55 -2.72 -22.01 -28.84
N TYR A 56 -3.38 -23.14 -28.58
CA TYR A 56 -4.26 -23.29 -27.42
C TYR A 56 -3.52 -23.14 -26.09
N ILE A 57 -2.39 -23.83 -25.93
CA ILE A 57 -1.57 -23.76 -24.71
C ILE A 57 -1.12 -22.32 -24.43
N LYS A 58 -0.62 -21.61 -25.46
CA LYS A 58 -0.16 -20.22 -25.29
C LYS A 58 -1.30 -19.26 -24.94
N VAL A 59 -2.50 -19.46 -25.49
CA VAL A 59 -3.69 -18.69 -25.11
C VAL A 59 -4.09 -18.99 -23.66
N MET A 60 -4.10 -20.25 -23.27
CA MET A 60 -4.43 -20.67 -21.90
C MET A 60 -3.45 -20.06 -20.88
N LEU A 61 -2.15 -20.12 -21.15
CA LEU A 61 -1.11 -19.49 -20.33
C LEU A 61 -1.26 -17.97 -20.24
N ARG A 62 -1.61 -17.30 -21.34
CA ARG A 62 -1.89 -15.86 -21.34
C ARG A 62 -3.09 -15.51 -20.49
N ASN A 63 -4.14 -16.33 -20.50
CA ASN A 63 -5.31 -16.11 -19.66
C ASN A 63 -4.97 -16.30 -18.18
N LEU A 64 -4.17 -17.32 -17.83
CA LEU A 64 -3.68 -17.48 -16.45
C LEU A 64 -2.90 -16.25 -15.98
N TYR A 65 -2.08 -15.66 -16.85
CA TYR A 65 -1.38 -14.41 -16.54
C TYR A 65 -2.34 -13.22 -16.33
N TYR A 66 -3.36 -13.07 -17.17
CA TYR A 66 -4.35 -12.00 -16.98
C TYR A 66 -5.17 -12.19 -15.70
N ASP A 67 -5.56 -13.42 -15.37
CA ASP A 67 -6.23 -13.74 -14.11
C ASP A 67 -5.34 -13.40 -12.90
N TYR A 68 -4.03 -13.64 -13.00
CA TYR A 68 -3.05 -13.24 -11.99
C TYR A 68 -3.00 -11.71 -11.83
N ILE A 69 -2.80 -10.95 -12.92
CA ILE A 69 -2.75 -9.49 -12.87
C ILE A 69 -4.04 -8.91 -12.27
N GLU A 70 -5.19 -9.44 -12.67
CA GLU A 70 -6.48 -8.95 -12.20
C GLU A 70 -6.66 -9.18 -10.68
N LYS A 71 -6.18 -10.32 -10.17
CA LYS A 71 -6.14 -10.60 -8.73
C LYS A 71 -5.18 -9.67 -7.98
N GLU A 72 -3.97 -9.48 -8.50
CA GLU A 72 -2.99 -8.55 -7.90
C GLU A 72 -3.50 -7.11 -7.86
N TYR A 73 -4.17 -6.67 -8.94
CA TYR A 73 -4.79 -5.35 -9.00
C TYR A 73 -5.94 -5.21 -7.98
N ARG A 74 -6.78 -6.24 -7.83
CA ARG A 74 -7.83 -6.25 -6.80
C ARG A 74 -7.25 -6.19 -5.39
N HIS A 75 -6.25 -7.01 -5.09
CA HIS A 75 -5.59 -7.04 -3.78
C HIS A 75 -4.91 -5.70 -3.45
N THR A 76 -4.21 -5.12 -4.43
CA THR A 76 -3.58 -3.80 -4.28
C THR A 76 -4.62 -2.70 -4.02
N ASN A 77 -5.75 -2.72 -4.73
CA ASN A 77 -6.83 -1.74 -4.52
C ASN A 77 -7.52 -1.92 -3.17
N GLN A 78 -7.73 -3.15 -2.72
CA GLN A 78 -8.24 -3.44 -1.38
C GLN A 78 -7.32 -2.88 -0.30
N LEU A 79 -6.01 -3.13 -0.40
CA LEU A 79 -5.02 -2.58 0.52
C LEU A 79 -5.02 -1.03 0.51
N ILE A 80 -5.09 -0.41 -0.68
CA ILE A 80 -5.18 1.05 -0.79
C ILE A 80 -6.46 1.58 -0.12
N GLN A 81 -7.58 0.87 -0.26
CA GLN A 81 -8.84 1.26 0.36
C GLN A 81 -8.76 1.15 1.89
N GLU A 82 -8.25 0.05 2.43
CA GLU A 82 -8.04 -0.15 3.86
C GLU A 82 -7.15 0.97 4.45
N LEU A 83 -6.03 1.28 3.80
CA LEU A 83 -5.14 2.36 4.21
C LEU A 83 -5.83 3.74 4.20
N LYS A 84 -6.73 3.99 3.24
CA LYS A 84 -7.52 5.24 3.18
C LYS A 84 -8.56 5.29 4.29
N GLU A 85 -9.21 4.18 4.60
CA GLU A 85 -10.20 4.09 5.68
C GLU A 85 -9.54 4.30 7.05
N ASP A 86 -8.36 3.74 7.28
CA ASP A 86 -7.58 3.96 8.50
C ASP A 86 -7.14 5.42 8.63
N ALA A 87 -6.66 6.03 7.54
CA ALA A 87 -6.32 7.46 7.53
C ALA A 87 -7.55 8.35 7.78
N TYR A 88 -8.73 7.97 7.28
CA TYR A 88 -9.99 8.68 7.54
C TYR A 88 -10.40 8.58 9.01
N LYS A 89 -10.33 7.39 9.61
CA LYS A 89 -10.62 7.19 11.05
C LYS A 89 -9.66 7.99 11.93
N GLU A 90 -8.36 8.01 11.60
CA GLU A 90 -7.37 8.83 12.33
C GLU A 90 -7.70 10.33 12.25
N ASN A 91 -8.16 10.83 11.10
CA ASN A 91 -8.56 12.25 10.95
C ASN A 91 -9.88 12.54 11.70
N LEU A 92 -10.89 11.68 11.57
CA LEU A 92 -12.18 11.85 12.23
C LEU A 92 -12.04 11.87 13.77
N SER A 93 -11.16 11.03 14.33
CA SER A 93 -10.85 11.07 15.78
C SER A 93 -10.25 12.40 16.23
N TRP A 94 -9.51 13.09 15.35
CA TRP A 94 -8.89 14.37 15.69
C TRP A 94 -9.90 15.51 15.62
N ASP A 95 -10.74 15.51 14.57
CA ASP A 95 -11.79 16.50 14.40
C ASP A 95 -12.82 16.42 15.54
N ILE A 96 -13.21 15.21 15.97
CA ILE A 96 -14.09 15.01 17.13
C ILE A 96 -13.43 15.50 18.43
N LEU A 97 -12.15 15.20 18.64
CA LEU A 97 -11.44 15.61 19.86
C LEU A 97 -11.38 17.13 20.01
N ILE A 98 -11.34 17.87 18.90
CA ILE A 98 -11.20 19.33 18.91
C ILE A 98 -12.54 20.04 18.80
N ALA A 99 -13.54 19.46 18.13
CA ALA A 99 -14.85 20.07 17.96
C ALA A 99 -15.58 20.40 19.28
N GLY A 100 -15.17 19.80 20.40
CA GLY A 100 -15.72 20.07 21.73
C GLY A 100 -14.84 20.92 22.64
N LYS A 101 -13.69 21.42 22.18
CA LYS A 101 -12.71 22.14 23.01
C LYS A 101 -12.72 23.63 22.72
N GLU A 102 -12.59 24.43 23.78
CA GLU A 102 -12.35 25.87 23.63
C GLU A 102 -10.97 26.11 23.00
N GLU A 103 -10.84 27.21 22.26
CA GLU A 103 -9.60 27.57 21.54
C GLU A 103 -8.37 27.57 22.46
N GLY A 104 -8.52 28.03 23.71
CA GLY A 104 -7.46 28.01 24.72
C GLY A 104 -6.99 26.61 25.10
N GLU A 105 -7.87 25.62 25.17
CA GLU A 105 -7.49 24.22 25.45
C GLU A 105 -6.73 23.61 24.28
N VAL A 106 -7.16 23.92 23.05
CA VAL A 106 -6.51 23.45 21.84
C VAL A 106 -5.09 24.02 21.72
N ILE A 107 -4.93 25.31 22.03
CA ILE A 107 -3.62 25.98 22.08
C ILE A 107 -2.74 25.31 23.12
N HIS A 108 -3.26 25.02 24.32
CA HIS A 108 -2.47 24.38 25.37
C HIS A 108 -2.02 22.95 24.99
N CYS A 109 -2.89 22.18 24.33
CA CYS A 109 -2.51 20.88 23.79
C CYS A 109 -1.45 20.99 22.69
N LEU A 110 -1.51 22.02 21.86
CA LEU A 110 -0.52 22.28 20.82
C LEU A 110 0.84 22.64 21.42
N GLU A 111 0.88 23.53 22.41
CA GLU A 111 2.10 23.94 23.11
C GLU A 111 2.82 22.72 23.71
N HIS A 112 2.11 21.90 24.48
CA HIS A 112 2.68 20.70 25.07
C HIS A 112 3.14 19.69 24.01
N ALA A 113 2.39 19.54 22.90
CA ALA A 113 2.79 18.65 21.82
C ALA A 113 4.05 19.14 21.07
N LEU A 114 4.24 20.46 20.97
CA LEU A 114 5.44 21.08 20.38
C LEU A 114 6.66 20.89 21.28
N GLU A 115 6.52 20.94 22.61
CA GLU A 115 7.62 20.69 23.56
C GLU A 115 8.21 19.29 23.42
N LYS A 116 7.36 18.29 23.15
CA LYS A 116 7.76 16.90 22.91
C LYS A 116 8.51 16.66 21.60
N LEU A 117 8.49 17.61 20.66
CA LEU A 117 9.27 17.49 19.42
C LEU A 117 10.75 17.77 19.66
N LEU A 118 11.60 17.10 18.88
CA LEU A 118 13.04 17.39 18.88
C LEU A 118 13.32 18.80 18.34
N PRO A 119 14.40 19.48 18.77
CA PRO A 119 14.74 20.82 18.26
C PRO A 119 14.86 20.88 16.74
N GLU A 120 15.41 19.84 16.11
CA GLU A 120 15.52 19.77 14.65
C GLU A 120 14.15 19.69 13.96
N GLU A 121 13.18 19.00 14.59
CA GLU A 121 11.82 18.86 14.10
C GLU A 121 11.05 20.19 14.22
N ARG A 122 11.18 20.87 15.36
CA ARG A 122 10.61 22.21 15.57
C ARG A 122 11.15 23.22 14.56
N SER A 123 12.47 23.21 14.32
CA SER A 123 13.10 24.09 13.33
C SER A 123 12.54 23.90 11.90
N VAL A 124 12.14 22.68 11.52
CA VAL A 124 11.49 22.42 10.23
C VAL A 124 10.06 22.99 10.21
N LEU A 125 9.30 22.85 11.29
CA LEU A 125 7.96 23.44 11.42
C LEU A 125 8.01 24.97 11.40
N GLU A 126 8.94 25.56 12.15
CA GLU A 126 9.16 27.01 12.19
C GLU A 126 9.49 27.57 10.80
N ALA A 127 10.42 26.93 10.10
CA ALA A 127 10.77 27.33 8.75
C ALA A 127 9.56 27.30 7.79
N TYR A 128 8.70 26.27 7.91
CA TYR A 128 7.56 26.09 7.02
C TYR A 128 6.36 26.98 7.37
N TYR A 129 5.92 26.97 8.63
CA TYR A 129 4.68 27.64 9.06
C TYR A 129 4.89 29.08 9.50
N PHE A 130 5.98 29.38 10.20
CA PHE A 130 6.25 30.73 10.72
C PHE A 130 7.01 31.58 9.72
N LEU A 131 8.11 31.05 9.14
CA LEU A 131 8.93 31.77 8.17
C LEU A 131 8.43 31.67 6.73
N ARG A 132 7.37 30.87 6.48
CA ARG A 132 6.76 30.64 5.16
C ARG A 132 7.76 30.26 4.07
N LYS A 133 8.85 29.56 4.42
CA LYS A 133 9.82 29.06 3.44
C LYS A 133 9.19 27.93 2.63
N ASP A 134 9.53 27.88 1.35
CA ASP A 134 9.13 26.76 0.52
C ASP A 134 9.97 25.50 0.83
N ILE A 135 9.50 24.34 0.38
CA ILE A 135 10.17 23.05 0.66
C ILE A 135 11.59 23.01 0.06
N ALA A 136 11.84 23.69 -1.06
CA ALA A 136 13.14 23.71 -1.71
C ALA A 136 14.14 24.56 -0.91
N GLN A 137 13.73 25.71 -0.40
CA GLN A 137 14.51 26.57 0.50
C GLN A 137 14.85 25.83 1.79
N ILE A 138 13.88 25.16 2.42
CA ILE A 138 14.13 24.38 3.65
C ILE A 138 15.10 23.23 3.37
N ALA A 139 14.93 22.55 2.24
CA ALA A 139 15.81 21.47 1.82
C ALA A 139 17.26 21.96 1.62
N HIS A 140 17.42 23.11 0.94
CA HIS A 140 18.71 23.77 0.75
C HIS A 140 19.34 24.16 2.09
N ASP A 141 18.62 24.89 2.95
CA ASP A 141 19.11 25.37 4.25
C ASP A 141 19.55 24.23 5.19
N LYS A 142 18.91 23.06 5.06
CA LYS A 142 19.17 21.88 5.90
C LYS A 142 20.08 20.84 5.21
N GLY A 143 20.55 21.08 3.99
CA GLY A 143 21.38 20.13 3.24
C GLY A 143 20.69 18.79 2.96
N LYS A 144 19.37 18.80 2.76
CA LYS A 144 18.54 17.60 2.52
C LYS A 144 17.87 17.67 1.15
N THR A 145 17.33 16.54 0.69
CA THR A 145 16.48 16.52 -0.51
C THR A 145 15.06 17.02 -0.19
N THR A 146 14.37 17.55 -1.20
CA THR A 146 12.98 17.99 -1.06
C THR A 146 12.04 16.85 -0.65
N ALA A 147 12.31 15.63 -1.13
CA ALA A 147 11.58 14.42 -0.73
C ALA A 147 11.79 14.10 0.76
N ALA A 148 13.02 14.23 1.26
CA ALA A 148 13.32 14.03 2.68
C ALA A 148 12.58 15.06 3.56
N ILE A 149 12.54 16.34 3.16
CA ILE A 149 11.80 17.39 3.90
C ILE A 149 10.29 17.12 3.89
N LYS A 150 9.70 16.71 2.76
CA LYS A 150 8.29 16.32 2.68
C LYS A 150 7.96 15.19 3.65
N MET A 151 8.76 14.12 3.63
CA MET A 151 8.59 12.98 4.52
C MET A 151 8.78 13.40 5.99
N GLN A 152 9.76 14.25 6.28
CA GLN A 152 10.02 14.78 7.61
C GLN A 152 8.81 15.59 8.12
N LEU A 153 8.26 16.52 7.32
CA LEU A 153 7.05 17.28 7.67
C LEU A 153 5.85 16.37 7.96
N THR A 154 5.63 15.35 7.13
CA THR A 154 4.55 14.37 7.36
C THR A 154 4.71 13.65 8.70
N ARG A 155 5.92 13.16 9.00
CA ARG A 155 6.22 12.47 10.26
C ARG A 155 6.07 13.39 11.46
N ILE A 156 6.55 14.63 11.37
CA ILE A 156 6.41 15.63 12.43
C ILE A 156 4.94 15.94 12.70
N ARG A 157 4.13 16.17 11.66
CA ARG A 157 2.68 16.40 11.81
C ARG A 157 1.97 15.21 12.45
N LYS A 158 2.34 13.97 12.08
CA LYS A 158 1.80 12.76 12.71
C LYS A 158 2.16 12.71 14.19
N LYS A 159 3.43 12.95 14.55
CA LYS A 159 3.87 13.03 15.95
C LYS A 159 3.12 14.11 16.73
N LEU A 160 2.98 15.30 16.14
CA LEU A 160 2.26 16.42 16.75
C LEU A 160 0.82 16.02 17.06
N ARG A 161 0.14 15.41 16.08
CA ARG A 161 -1.24 14.91 16.22
C ARG A 161 -1.37 13.90 17.36
N VAL A 162 -0.50 12.89 17.41
CA VAL A 162 -0.52 11.87 18.47
C VAL A 162 -0.27 12.50 19.84
N ASN A 163 0.75 13.34 19.97
CA ASN A 163 1.07 14.04 21.22
C ASN A 163 -0.09 14.92 21.69
N MET A 164 -0.77 15.60 20.76
CA MET A 164 -1.96 16.39 21.06
C MET A 164 -3.10 15.51 21.54
N ILE A 165 -3.39 14.38 20.87
CA ILE A 165 -4.44 13.44 21.28
C ILE A 165 -4.17 12.91 22.70
N GLU A 166 -2.96 12.39 22.95
CA GLU A 166 -2.56 11.85 24.25
C GLU A 166 -2.74 12.88 25.37
N TYR A 167 -2.25 14.11 25.16
CA TYR A 167 -2.33 15.16 26.17
C TYR A 167 -3.76 15.64 26.38
N CYS A 168 -4.47 15.98 25.30
CA CYS A 168 -5.86 16.45 25.37
C CYS A 168 -6.80 15.40 25.96
N GLN A 169 -6.53 14.10 25.81
CA GLN A 169 -7.30 13.04 26.49
C GLN A 169 -6.94 12.93 27.98
N SER A 170 -5.68 13.13 28.35
CA SER A 170 -5.22 13.04 29.75
C SER A 170 -5.64 14.21 30.63
N THR A 171 -5.89 15.39 30.04
CA THR A 171 -6.27 16.62 30.77
C THR A 171 -7.78 16.90 30.73
N CYS A 172 -8.58 16.07 30.05
CA CYS A 172 -10.01 16.27 29.93
C CYS A 172 -10.77 15.49 31.02
N SER A 173 -11.55 16.21 31.84
CA SER A 173 -12.62 15.65 32.67
C SER A 173 -13.88 15.35 31.85
N CYS A 174 -13.74 14.95 30.59
CA CYS A 174 -14.85 14.64 29.70
C CYS A 174 -14.76 13.16 29.31
N GLU A 175 -15.62 12.34 29.91
CA GLU A 175 -15.85 10.97 29.49
C GLU A 175 -16.34 10.96 28.03
N LEU A 176 -15.51 10.47 27.11
CA LEU A 176 -16.01 10.06 25.80
C LEU A 176 -16.75 8.72 25.95
N PRO A 177 -17.90 8.53 25.27
CA PRO A 177 -18.65 7.29 25.37
C PRO A 177 -17.81 6.15 24.80
N ILE A 178 -17.35 5.28 25.71
CA ILE A 178 -16.70 4.02 25.38
C ILE A 178 -17.63 3.30 24.40
N THR A 179 -17.17 3.12 23.16
CA THR A 179 -17.84 2.23 22.23
C THR A 179 -17.74 0.84 22.83
N LYS A 180 -18.84 0.38 23.44
CA LYS A 180 -18.99 -1.00 23.88
C LYS A 180 -18.76 -1.89 22.68
N LYS A 181 -17.66 -2.65 22.69
CA LYS A 181 -17.57 -3.91 21.93
C LYS A 181 -18.69 -4.79 22.45
N ASN A 182 -19.75 -4.93 21.65
CA ASN A 182 -20.76 -5.95 21.89
C ASN A 182 -20.10 -7.32 21.64
N SER A 183 -19.98 -8.10 22.72
CA SER A 183 -19.88 -9.56 22.66
C SER A 183 -21.19 -10.18 22.21
#